data_AF-A0A9E3Q941-F1
#
_entry.id   AF-A0A9E3Q941-F1
#
_cell.length_a   1.000
_cell.length_b   1.000
_cell.length_c   1.000
_cell.angle_alpha   90.00
_cell.angle_beta   90.00
_cell.angle_gamma   90.00
#
_symmetry.space_group_name_H-M   'P 1'
#
loop_
_entity.id
_entity.type
_entity.pdbx_description
1 polymer ?
#
loop_
_entity_poly.entity_id
_entity_poly.type
_entity_poly.pdbx_seq_one_letter_code
_entity_poly.pdbx_strand_id
1 'polypeptide(L)' 'MQKIATKVFICASVAFGIIGILIVLTPSWGPDKPDSHTSELLIRLLFGTVFIILPSLALSIAGKYLNGKS' A
#
# COMPACT_ATOMS: atom_id res chain seq x y z
N MET A 1 20.87 -3.96 1.87
CA MET A 1 19.67 -4.24 1.05
C MET A 1 18.41 -4.39 1.89
N GLN A 2 18.35 -5.33 2.84
CA GLN A 2 17.15 -5.63 3.63
C GLN A 2 16.60 -4.46 4.46
N LYS A 3 17.46 -3.72 5.19
CA LYS A 3 17.03 -2.58 6.05
C LYS A 3 16.31 -1.48 5.26
N ILE A 4 16.64 -1.31 3.97
CA ILE A 4 16.00 -0.32 3.09
C ILE A 4 14.63 -0.83 2.66
N ALA A 5 14.53 -2.10 2.25
CA ALA A 5 13.25 -2.73 1.89
C ALA A 5 12.25 -2.70 3.05
N THR A 6 12.70 -2.94 4.28
CA THR A 6 11.84 -2.86 5.47
C THR A 6 11.35 -1.42 5.73
N LYS A 7 12.21 -0.40 5.57
CA LYS A 7 11.79 1.01 5.70
C LYS A 7 10.76 1.41 4.63
N VAL A 8 10.98 1.01 3.38
CA VAL A 8 10.04 1.28 2.28
C VAL A 8 8.71 0.56 2.51
N PHE A 9 8.75 -0.69 2.96
CA PHE A 9 7.56 -1.46 3.33
C PHE A 9 6.74 -0.77 4.43
N ILE A 10 7.39 -0.29 5.50
CA ILE A 10 6.71 0.41 6.59
C ILE A 10 6.07 1.70 6.08
N CYS A 11 6.81 2.50 5.32
CA CYS A 11 6.29 3.77 4.78
C CYS A 11 5.09 3.54 3.83
N ALA A 12 5.20 2.54 2.95
CA ALA A 12 4.12 2.17 2.03
C ALA A 12 2.90 1.59 2.77
N SER A 13 3.10 0.80 3.83
CA SER A 13 2.02 0.24 4.65
C SER A 13 1.26 1.31 5.43
N VAL A 14 1.99 2.30 5.98
CA VAL A 14 1.37 3.46 6.66
C VAL A 14 0.58 4.29 5.65
N ALA A 15 1.14 4.58 4.48
CA ALA A 15 0.43 5.30 3.41
C ALA A 15 -0.83 4.55 2.93
N PHE A 16 -0.74 3.23 2.73
CA PHE A 16 -1.88 2.38 2.40
C PHE A 16 -2.96 2.42 3.49
N GLY A 17 -2.57 2.37 4.77
CA GLY A 17 -3.50 2.49 5.90
C GLY A 17 -4.23 3.83 5.93
N ILE A 18 -3.50 4.93 5.71
CA ILE A 18 -4.08 6.28 5.64
C ILE A 18 -5.05 6.40 4.45
N ILE A 19 -4.64 5.95 3.26
CA ILE A 19 -5.48 5.97 2.05
C ILE A 19 -6.72 5.09 2.22
N GLY A 20 -6.55 3.88 2.78
CA GLY A 20 -7.66 2.96 3.04
C GLY A 20 -8.67 3.52 4.04
N ILE A 21 -8.19 4.16 5.12
CA ILE A 21 -9.05 4.86 6.07
C ILE A 21 -9.75 6.05 5.41
N LEU A 22 -9.06 6.81 4.55
CA LEU A 22 -9.67 7.90 3.78
C LEU A 22 -10.80 7.40 2.88
N ILE A 23 -10.65 6.24 2.23
CA ILE A 23 -11.71 5.63 1.42
C ILE A 23 -12.92 5.26 2.28
N VAL A 24 -12.70 4.61 3.43
CA VAL A 24 -13.77 4.19 4.35
C VAL A 24 -14.47 5.40 4.98
N LEU A 25 -13.72 6.44 5.35
CA LEU A 25 -14.21 7.69 5.93
C LEU A 25 -14.76 8.68 4.91
N THR A 26 -14.77 8.35 3.61
CA THR A 26 -15.45 9.13 2.59
C THR A 26 -16.79 8.46 2.24
N PRO A 27 -17.82 8.47 3.13
CA PRO A 27 -19.14 7.89 2.86
C PRO A 27 -19.97 8.74 1.86
N SER A 28 -19.37 9.70 1.16
CA SER A 28 -20.07 10.68 0.31
C SER A 28 -20.46 10.18 -1.09
N TRP A 29 -20.53 8.86 -1.32
CA TRP A 29 -21.09 8.27 -2.53
C TRP A 29 -22.37 7.52 -2.18
N GLY A 30 -23.41 8.28 -1.84
CA GLY A 30 -24.77 7.74 -1.74
C GLY A 30 -25.23 7.15 -3.09
N PRO A 31 -26.22 6.25 -3.08
CA PRO A 31 -26.63 5.40 -4.22
C PRO A 31 -27.04 6.15 -5.51
N ASP A 32 -27.18 7.47 -5.45
CA ASP A 32 -27.69 8.33 -6.52
C ASP A 32 -26.65 9.31 -7.11
N LYS A 33 -25.35 9.12 -6.89
CA LYS A 33 -24.31 9.93 -7.55
C LYS A 33 -23.39 9.06 -8.44
N PRO A 34 -23.09 9.48 -9.68
CA PRO A 34 -22.23 8.74 -10.60
C PRO A 34 -20.77 8.73 -10.12
N ASP A 35 -20.21 7.55 -9.83
CA ASP A 35 -18.83 7.32 -9.35
C ASP A 35 -17.89 8.49 -9.66
N SER A 36 -17.53 9.31 -8.67
CA SER A 36 -16.60 10.39 -8.97
C SER A 36 -15.26 9.83 -9.36
N HIS A 37 -14.61 10.52 -10.30
CA HIS A 37 -13.22 10.33 -10.64
C HIS A 37 -12.30 10.25 -9.40
N THR A 38 -12.68 10.87 -8.28
CA THR A 38 -11.95 10.78 -7.01
C THR A 38 -12.02 9.40 -6.37
N SER A 39 -13.18 8.72 -6.32
CA SER A 39 -13.28 7.36 -5.75
C SER A 39 -12.50 6.35 -6.60
N GLU A 40 -12.59 6.45 -7.93
CA GLU A 40 -11.80 5.61 -8.84
C GLU A 40 -10.30 5.84 -8.68
N LEU A 41 -9.86 7.11 -8.56
CA LEU A 41 -8.47 7.45 -8.31
C LEU A 41 -7.97 6.90 -6.97
N LEU A 42 -8.75 7.02 -5.89
CA LEU A 42 -8.37 6.50 -4.58
C LEU A 42 -8.23 4.97 -4.59
N ILE A 43 -9.14 4.25 -5.26
CA ILE A 43 -9.07 2.79 -5.41
C ILE A 43 -7.86 2.37 -6.25
N ARG A 44 -7.58 3.06 -7.36
CA ARG A 44 -6.37 2.81 -8.17
C ARG A 44 -5.09 3.08 -7.38
N LEU A 45 -5.07 4.14 -6.56
CA LEU A 45 -3.93 4.49 -5.71
C LEU A 45 -3.72 3.45 -4.59
N LEU A 46 -4.81 2.93 -4.02
CA LEU A 46 -4.83 1.83 -3.06
C LEU A 46 -4.25 0.55 -3.69
N PHE A 47 -4.66 0.20 -4.90
CA PHE A 47 -4.10 -0.95 -5.62
C PHE A 47 -2.62 -0.77 -5.95
N GLY A 48 -2.22 0.41 -6.41
CA GLY A 48 -0.81 0.73 -6.70
C GLY A 48 0.09 0.59 -5.47
N THR A 49 -0.40 0.98 -4.28
CA THR A 49 0.34 0.81 -3.03
C THR A 49 0.50 -0.67 -2.64
N VAL A 50 -0.49 -1.53 -2.90
CA VAL A 50 -0.36 -2.99 -2.70
C VAL A 50 0.76 -3.57 -3.57
N PHE A 51 0.86 -3.15 -4.83
CA PHE A 51 1.93 -3.56 -5.74
C PHE A 51 3.33 -3.11 -5.30
N ILE A 52 3.46 -2.13 -4.41
CA ILE A 52 4.74 -1.71 -3.83
C ILE A 52 5.02 -2.44 -2.52
N ILE A 53 3.99 -2.66 -1.70
CA ILE A 53 4.07 -3.35 -0.41
C ILE A 53 4.51 -4.80 -0.60
N LEU A 54 3.92 -5.53 -1.55
CA LEU A 54 4.21 -6.94 -1.81
C LEU A 54 5.67 -7.21 -2.21
N PRO A 55 6.26 -6.56 -3.23
CA PRO A 55 7.67 -6.76 -3.58
C PRO A 55 8.62 -6.22 -2.49
N SER A 56 8.24 -5.17 -1.76
CA SER A 56 9.04 -4.69 -0.62
C SER A 56 9.09 -5.73 0.51
N LEU A 57 7.97 -6.40 0.78
CA LEU A 57 7.88 -7.51 1.74
C LEU A 57 8.73 -8.70 1.28
N ALA A 58 8.55 -9.12 0.02
CA ALA A 58 9.30 -10.22 -0.57
C ALA A 58 10.82 -9.96 -0.53
N LEU A 59 11.26 -8.75 -0.88
CA LEU A 59 12.67 -8.35 -0.85
C LEU A 59 13.22 -8.27 0.59
N SER A 60 12.41 -7.83 1.56
CA SER A 60 12.78 -7.83 2.98
C SER A 60 12.97 -9.26 3.51
N ILE A 61 12.12 -10.21 3.10
CA ILE A 61 12.25 -11.61 3.48
C ILE A 61 13.46 -12.24 2.78
N ALA A 62 13.59 -12.09 1.45
CA ALA A 62 14.72 -12.60 0.69
C ALA A 62 16.06 -12.07 1.23
N GLY A 63 16.14 -10.79 1.57
CA GLY A 63 17.32 -10.20 2.20
C GLY A 63 17.66 -10.84 3.55
N LYS A 64 16.65 -11.25 4.34
CA LYS A 64 16.84 -11.95 5.62
C LYS A 64 17.39 -13.35 5.43
N TYR A 65 16.88 -14.08 4.45
CA TYR A 65 17.35 -15.42 4.11
C TYR A 65 18.75 -15.43 3.49
N LEU A 66 19.09 -14.43 2.69
CA LEU A 66 20.43 -14.29 2.09
C LEU A 66 21.49 -13.83 3.09
N ASN A 67 21.11 -13.01 4.08
CA ASN A 67 22.04 -12.51 5.11
C ASN A 67 22.24 -13.50 6.28
N GLY A 68 21.45 -14.58 6.34
CA GLY A 68 21.60 -15.68 7.31
C GLY A 68 22.59 -16.77 6.87
N LYS A 69 23.29 -16.59 5.75
CA LYS A 69 24.31 -17.50 5.24
C LYS A 69 25.68 -16.86 5.39
N SER A 70 26.20 -16.90 6.61
CA SER A 70 27.63 -16.85 6.93
C SER A 70 27.92 -17.88 8.01
#